data_AF-A0A819XJN0-F1
#
_entry.id   AF-A0A819XJN0-F1
#
_cell.length_a   1.000
_cell.length_b   1.000
_cell.length_c   1.000
_cell.angle_alpha   90.00
_cell.angle_beta   90.00
_cell.angle_gamma   90.00
#
_symmetry.space_group_name_H-M   'P 1'
#
loop_
_entity.id
_entity.type
_entity.pdbx_description
1 polymer ?
#
loop_
_entity_poly.entity_id
_entity_poly.type
_entity_poly.pdbx_seq_one_letter_code
_entity_poly.pdbx_strand_id
1 'polypeptide(L)' 'KLDKYAASIIDRCFENDRDFAINILARPAAAFYNVYPLKLALQANCRAFLASKCVQKHLDNEWYALICLYLL' A
#
# COMPACT_ATOMS: atom_id res chain seq x y z
N LYS A 1 -17.70 2.26 -3.54
CA LYS A 1 -17.55 3.71 -3.81
C LYS A 1 -16.33 4.28 -3.08
N LEU A 2 -16.17 4.05 -1.77
CA LEU A 2 -15.01 4.49 -0.99
C LEU A 2 -13.69 3.82 -1.37
N ASP A 3 -13.72 2.53 -1.73
CA ASP A 3 -12.54 1.77 -2.19
C ASP A 3 -11.82 2.46 -3.38
N LYS A 4 -12.56 2.79 -4.45
CA LYS A 4 -12.02 3.53 -5.60
C LYS A 4 -11.51 4.93 -5.24
N TYR A 5 -12.14 5.57 -4.25
CA TYR A 5 -11.73 6.89 -3.80
C TYR A 5 -10.42 6.83 -3.01
N ALA A 6 -10.27 5.86 -2.10
CA ALA A 6 -9.02 5.59 -1.41
C ALA A 6 -7.89 5.27 -2.38
N ALA A 7 -8.16 4.47 -3.42
CA ALA A 7 -7.21 4.18 -4.50
C ALA A 7 -6.75 5.47 -5.20
N SER A 8 -7.69 6.35 -5.55
CA SER A 8 -7.38 7.63 -6.19
C SER A 8 -6.56 8.56 -5.29
N ILE A 9 -6.80 8.57 -3.98
CA ILE A 9 -6.04 9.40 -3.04
C ILE A 9 -4.60 8.91 -2.97
N ILE A 10 -4.39 7.61 -2.73
CA ILE A 10 -3.04 7.07 -2.54
C ILE A 10 -2.21 7.15 -3.82
N ASP A 11 -2.83 6.96 -4.98
CA ASP A 11 -2.14 7.11 -6.27
C ASP A 11 -1.80 8.58 -6.55
N ARG A 12 -2.66 9.52 -6.18
CA ARG A 12 -2.33 10.95 -6.28
C ARG A 12 -1.20 11.34 -5.31
N CYS A 13 -1.19 10.79 -4.10
CA CYS A 13 -0.06 10.98 -3.18
C CYS A 13 1.23 10.43 -3.81
N PHE A 14 1.16 9.24 -4.42
CA PHE A 14 2.30 8.60 -5.06
C PHE A 14 2.84 9.36 -6.29
N GLU A 15 1.95 10.01 -7.04
CA GLU A 15 2.35 10.87 -8.16
C GLU A 15 3.11 12.13 -7.70
N ASN A 16 2.79 12.65 -6.50
CA ASN A 16 3.44 13.84 -5.95
C ASN A 16 4.72 13.52 -5.16
N ASP A 17 4.65 12.51 -4.28
CA ASP A 17 5.76 12.07 -3.44
C ASP A 17 5.66 10.55 -3.25
N ARG A 18 6.54 9.84 -3.98
CA ARG A 18 6.55 8.37 -4.00
C ARG A 18 6.92 7.79 -2.66
N ASP A 19 7.97 8.32 -2.02
CA ASP A 19 8.49 7.76 -0.78
C ASP A 19 7.50 7.98 0.36
N PHE A 20 6.89 9.17 0.42
CA PHE A 20 5.82 9.44 1.37
C PHE A 20 4.63 8.50 1.20
N ALA A 21 4.15 8.30 -0.04
CA ALA A 21 3.00 7.44 -0.29
C ALA A 21 3.27 5.97 0.04
N ILE A 22 4.48 5.46 -0.25
CA ILE A 22 4.90 4.11 0.15
C ILE A 22 5.00 4.01 1.67
N ASN A 23 5.51 5.04 2.34
CA ASN A 23 5.64 5.09 3.80
C ASN A 23 4.27 5.10 4.50
N ILE A 24 3.22 5.66 3.88
CA ILE A 24 1.84 5.52 4.38
C ILE A 24 1.41 4.05 4.43
N LEU A 25 1.75 3.26 3.41
CA LEU A 25 1.39 1.84 3.34
C LEU A 25 2.23 0.99 4.32
N ALA A 26 3.49 1.37 4.51
CA ALA A 26 4.45 0.67 5.37
C ALA A 26 4.31 1.01 6.86
N ARG A 27 3.36 1.86 7.26
CA ARG A 27 3.15 2.24 8.66
C ARG A 27 1.80 1.75 9.21
N PRO A 28 1.77 1.29 10.46
CA PRO A 28 0.51 0.97 11.12
C PRO A 28 -0.31 2.23 11.37
N ALA A 29 -1.62 2.15 11.15
CA ALA A 29 -2.53 3.26 11.41
C ALA A 29 -2.97 3.26 12.89
N ALA A 30 -2.49 4.24 13.66
CA ALA A 30 -2.78 4.33 15.10
C ALA A 30 -4.28 4.38 15.42
N ALA A 31 -5.06 5.07 14.60
CA ALA A 31 -6.51 5.18 14.74
C ALA A 31 -7.26 3.84 14.55
N PHE A 32 -6.61 2.83 13.99
CA PHE A 32 -7.20 1.52 13.70
C PHE A 32 -6.42 0.41 14.40
N TYR A 33 -6.17 0.56 15.71
CA TYR A 33 -5.50 -0.44 16.54
C TYR A 33 -4.09 -0.82 16.04
N ASN A 34 -3.35 0.14 15.48
CA ASN A 34 -2.03 -0.07 14.90
C ASN A 34 -2.02 -1.14 13.79
N VAL A 35 -3.10 -1.26 13.02
CA VAL A 35 -3.17 -2.19 11.89
C VAL A 35 -2.65 -1.52 10.61
N TYR A 36 -1.93 -2.29 9.79
CA TYR A 36 -1.47 -1.84 8.48
C TYR A 36 -2.64 -1.62 7.51
N PRO A 37 -2.63 -0.52 6.73
CA PRO A 37 -3.68 -0.24 5.75
C PRO A 37 -3.95 -1.40 4.78
N LEU A 38 -2.90 -2.11 4.35
CA LEU A 38 -3.02 -3.26 3.45
C LEU A 38 -3.78 -4.44 4.07
N LYS A 39 -3.58 -4.68 5.37
CA LYS A 39 -4.29 -5.75 6.09
C LYS A 39 -5.79 -5.44 6.20
N LEU A 40 -6.14 -4.19 6.49
CA LEU A 40 -7.53 -3.73 6.51
C LEU A 40 -8.17 -3.82 5.12
N ALA A 41 -7.46 -3.38 4.09
CA ALA A 41 -7.94 -3.43 2.71
C ALA A 41 -8.19 -4.87 2.23
N LEU A 42 -7.31 -5.81 2.61
CA LEU A 42 -7.48 -7.23 2.30
C LEU A 42 -8.72 -7.81 3.00
N GLN A 43 -8.86 -7.57 4.31
CA GLN A 43 -10.01 -8.06 5.09
C GLN A 43 -11.34 -7.50 4.59
N ALA A 44 -11.36 -6.24 4.15
CA ALA A 44 -12.54 -5.58 3.62
C ALA A 44 -12.80 -5.87 2.12
N ASN A 45 -11.96 -6.68 1.45
CA ASN A 45 -12.05 -6.94 0.01
C ASN A 45 -12.03 -5.65 -0.85
N CYS A 46 -11.22 -4.67 -0.46
CA CYS A 46 -11.02 -3.41 -1.19
C CYS A 46 -10.16 -3.60 -2.45
N ARG A 47 -10.72 -4.31 -3.44
CA ARG A 47 -10.00 -4.73 -4.66
C ARG A 47 -9.44 -3.55 -5.46
N ALA A 48 -10.16 -2.42 -5.53
CA ALA A 48 -9.70 -1.28 -6.31
C ALA A 48 -8.50 -0.58 -5.66
N PHE A 49 -8.50 -0.46 -4.33
CA PHE A 49 -7.36 0.04 -3.57
C PHE A 49 -6.15 -0.89 -3.67
N LEU A 50 -6.37 -2.20 -3.53
CA LEU A 50 -5.28 -3.17 -3.67
C LEU A 50 -4.66 -3.16 -5.07
N ALA A 51 -5.46 -2.89 -6.10
CA ALA A 51 -5.00 -2.76 -7.48
C ALA A 51 -4.40 -1.39 -7.83
N SER A 52 -4.28 -0.46 -6.88
CA SER A 52 -3.73 0.87 -7.15
C SER A 52 -2.23 0.80 -7.49
N LYS A 53 -1.74 1.79 -8.25
CA LYS A 53 -0.34 1.83 -8.69
C LYS A 53 0.62 1.88 -7.51
N CYS A 54 0.31 2.69 -6.49
CA CYS A 54 1.12 2.82 -5.29
C CYS A 54 1.22 1.47 -4.55
N VAL A 55 0.09 0.78 -4.36
CA VAL A 55 0.05 -0.50 -3.65
C VAL A 55 0.81 -1.58 -4.41
N GLN A 56 0.58 -1.71 -5.72
CA GLN A 56 1.31 -2.69 -6.53
C GLN A 56 2.82 -2.41 -6.53
N LYS A 57 3.23 -1.14 -6.62
CA LYS A 57 4.65 -0.78 -6.54
C LYS A 57 5.28 -1.11 -5.19
N HIS A 58 4.55 -0.91 -4.09
CA HIS A 58 5.01 -1.32 -2.76
C HIS A 58 5.20 -2.83 -2.70
N LEU A 59 4.22 -3.61 -3.15
CA LEU A 59 4.31 -5.08 -3.15
C LEU A 59 5.45 -5.59 -4.04
N ASP A 60 5.68 -4.98 -5.19
CA ASP A 60 6.82 -5.29 -6.05
C ASP A 60 8.14 -5.04 -5.31
N ASN A 61 8.28 -3.92 -4.61
CA ASN A 61 9.49 -3.60 -3.87
C ASN A 61 9.74 -4.61 -2.73
N GLU A 62 8.69 -4.98 -1.98
CA GLU A 62 8.79 -6.02 -0.94
C GLU A 62 9.16 -7.38 -1.53
N TRP A 63 8.58 -7.73 -2.69
CA TRP A 63 8.90 -8.96 -3.40
C TRP A 63 10.36 -9.01 -3.87
N TYR A 64 10.86 -7.93 -4.49
CA TYR A 64 12.26 -7.83 -4.90
C TYR A 64 13.21 -7.87 -3.71
N ALA A 65 12.89 -7.18 -2.60
CA ALA A 65 13.68 -7.23 -1.38
C ALA A 65 13.80 -8.66 -0.85
N LEU A 66 12.68 -9.40 -0.86
CA LEU A 66 12.65 -10.81 -0.47
C LEU A 66 13.53 -11.67 -1.38
N ILE A 67 13.43 -11.51 -2.71
CA ILE A 67 14.30 -12.22 -3.66
C ILE A 67 15.78 -11.93 -3.38
N CYS A 68 16.15 -10.66 -3.20
CA CYS A 68 17.53 -10.27 -2.94
C CYS A 68 18.08 -10.90 -1.65
N LEU A 69 17.24 -11.06 -0.62
CA LEU A 69 17.62 -11.74 0.63
C LEU A 69 17.86 -13.25 0.44
N TYR A 70 17.19 -13.89 -0.52
CA TYR A 70 17.36 -15.33 -0.81
C TYR A 70 18.49 -15.63 -1.79
N LEU A 71 18.97 -14.63 -2.54
CA LEU A 71 20.05 -14.77 -3.52
C LEU A 71 21.45 -14.37 -2.98
N LEU A 72 21.50 -13.81 -1.77
CA LEU A 72 22.72 -13.45 -1.04
C LEU A 72 22.98 -14.44 0.10
#